data_AF-A0AA45HIV8-F1
#
_entry.id   AF-A0AA45HIV8-F1
#
_cell.length_a   1.000
_cell.length_b   1.000
_cell.length_c   1.000
_cell.angle_alpha   90.00
_cell.angle_beta   90.00
_cell.angle_gamma   90.00
#
_symmetry.space_group_name_H-M   'P 1'
#
loop_
_entity.id
_entity.type
_entity.pdbx_description
1 polymer ?
#
loop_
_entity_poly.entity_id
_entity_poly.type
_entity_poly.pdbx_seq_one_letter_code
_entity_poly.pdbx_strand_id
1 'polypeptide(L)'
;MRRQINQISLLLNILCIIYPILRIYYPNQIIEIIATITIPFTLLLNYFIVYLYNFKRLKAYKYPRIFLKTSIIGLLMIIAGNFLKGASYSSQIKQTWHIWTIIYIGYYSIFISAIYNNIKTLGYNKYFIKINNSKKNIIKNLISLIYILMIIAITIITYTKIYVSTIEMIIPELSITFAIITIPLGLLIYSTNPKSEINKKISVIFIIIFSILLTIPLIANLTNINKIDLKFSNTFGNQQNSKFRKVHFSFTDYLLGIKIPEIEIKKDITYYKDTKGYENNIELKFDAYIPKNKNKENPVIIRIHGGSWVGGNKGFYNMLQINKYFASQGYTVFDIQYGLTNTSIFSKNSEKIKNRTGNFTIDDMIKHIGYFTKYLEQNKQKYNADTSKVIISGGSSGGQLATAIALSYENEKYKNWYDQNIKIKGIIPLYPAYTIASKIGIEGEKELISPEKLINKNNIPILIYQGTKDTFVPEEIIKQFEKKYSENNKIMTIYFPYSGHANDIYFEGYYNQIFLYYMERFIQYSISK
;
A
#
# COMPACT_ATOMS: atom_id res chain seq x y z
N MET A 1 28.04 -30.18 -12.70
CA MET A 1 27.02 -29.13 -12.93
C MET A 1 25.68 -29.37 -12.20
N ARG A 2 24.78 -30.28 -12.62
CA ARG A 2 23.42 -30.42 -12.01
C ARG A 2 23.42 -30.70 -10.49
N ARG A 3 24.28 -31.61 -10.02
CA ARG A 3 24.40 -31.94 -8.59
C ARG A 3 24.86 -30.73 -7.77
N GLN A 4 25.82 -29.96 -8.30
CA GLN A 4 26.32 -28.73 -7.67
C GLN A 4 25.23 -27.66 -7.61
N ILE A 5 24.48 -27.44 -8.69
CA ILE A 5 23.36 -26.47 -8.70
C ILE A 5 22.29 -26.83 -7.66
N ASN A 6 21.94 -28.11 -7.54
CA ASN A 6 21.00 -28.57 -6.51
C ASN A 6 21.55 -28.40 -5.09
N GLN A 7 22.86 -28.63 -4.87
CA GLN A 7 23.50 -28.41 -3.57
C GLN A 7 23.49 -26.93 -3.18
N ILE A 8 23.82 -26.04 -4.12
CA ILE A 8 23.75 -24.58 -3.93
C ILE A 8 22.32 -24.17 -3.59
N SER A 9 21.33 -24.63 -4.37
CA SER A 9 19.92 -24.37 -4.09
C SER A 9 19.49 -24.88 -2.72
N LEU A 10 19.92 -26.06 -2.29
CA LEU A 10 19.61 -26.60 -0.97
C LEU A 10 20.12 -25.67 0.15
N LEU A 11 21.37 -25.22 0.07
CA LEU A 11 21.96 -24.28 1.03
C LEU A 11 21.19 -22.96 1.08
N LEU A 12 20.88 -22.40 -0.09
CA LEU A 12 20.14 -21.14 -0.20
C LEU A 12 18.72 -21.25 0.38
N ASN A 13 18.03 -22.38 0.19
CA ASN A 13 16.72 -22.61 0.80
C ASN A 13 16.81 -22.69 2.33
N ILE A 14 17.85 -23.33 2.88
CA ILE A 14 18.09 -23.38 4.34
C ILE A 14 18.33 -21.96 4.88
N LEU A 15 19.12 -21.15 4.19
CA LEU A 15 19.34 -19.74 4.55
C LEU A 15 18.02 -18.95 4.56
N CYS A 16 17.16 -19.15 3.55
CA CYS A 16 15.83 -18.52 3.52
C CYS A 16 14.95 -18.95 4.71
N ILE A 17 15.03 -20.20 5.19
CA ILE A 17 14.30 -20.64 6.38
C ILE A 17 14.86 -20.00 7.66
N ILE A 18 16.18 -19.85 7.77
CA ILE A 18 16.79 -19.23 8.95
C ILE A 18 16.50 -17.71 8.99
N TYR A 19 16.34 -17.09 7.83
CA TYR A 19 16.26 -15.64 7.71
C TYR A 19 15.16 -14.98 8.57
N PRO A 20 13.87 -15.38 8.52
CA PRO A 20 12.85 -14.75 9.36
C PRO A 20 13.15 -14.82 10.85
N ILE A 21 13.83 -15.88 11.30
CA ILE A 21 14.23 -16.04 12.70
C ILE A 21 15.29 -14.99 13.04
N LEU A 22 16.34 -14.86 12.21
CA LEU A 22 17.36 -13.81 12.38
C LEU A 22 16.74 -12.42 12.35
N ARG A 23 15.80 -12.18 11.44
CA ARG A 23 15.08 -10.91 11.34
C ARG A 23 14.41 -10.53 12.65
N ILE A 24 13.81 -11.49 13.37
CA ILE A 24 13.09 -11.28 14.63
C ILE A 24 14.05 -11.00 15.79
N TYR A 25 15.08 -11.85 15.97
CA TYR A 25 15.96 -11.79 17.14
C TYR A 25 17.15 -10.84 16.98
N TYR A 26 17.59 -10.59 15.75
CA TYR A 26 18.75 -9.77 15.41
C TYR A 26 18.40 -8.79 14.28
N PRO A 27 17.54 -7.79 14.54
CA PRO A 27 17.16 -6.81 13.53
C PRO A 27 18.40 -6.02 13.09
N ASN A 28 18.95 -6.37 11.93
CA ASN A 28 20.13 -5.77 11.37
C ASN A 28 19.88 -5.44 9.89
N GLN A 29 20.24 -4.22 9.51
CA GLN A 29 20.02 -3.71 8.16
C GLN A 29 20.79 -4.49 7.08
N ILE A 30 22.01 -4.94 7.37
CA ILE A 30 22.81 -5.74 6.43
C ILE A 30 22.10 -7.07 6.16
N ILE A 31 21.54 -7.68 7.21
CA ILE A 31 20.75 -8.92 7.11
C ILE A 31 19.52 -8.70 6.21
N GLU A 32 18.80 -7.58 6.36
CA GLU A 32 17.65 -7.22 5.51
C GLU A 32 18.03 -7.00 4.04
N ILE A 33 19.15 -6.33 3.77
CA ILE A 33 19.65 -6.09 2.41
C ILE A 33 20.03 -7.43 1.75
N ILE A 34 20.78 -8.27 2.46
CA ILE A 34 21.19 -9.59 1.95
C ILE A 34 19.96 -10.42 1.61
N ALA A 35 18.93 -10.41 2.45
CA ALA A 35 17.71 -11.18 2.21
C ALA A 35 16.84 -10.63 1.09
N THR A 36 16.80 -9.30 0.93
CA THR A 36 16.11 -8.63 -0.19
C THR A 36 16.62 -9.18 -1.54
N ILE A 37 17.90 -9.55 -1.62
CA ILE A 37 18.52 -10.15 -2.81
C ILE A 37 18.40 -11.68 -2.81
N THR A 38 18.69 -12.33 -1.68
CA THR A 38 18.83 -13.79 -1.59
C THR A 38 17.50 -14.52 -1.75
N ILE A 39 16.41 -14.01 -1.16
CA ILE A 39 15.08 -14.64 -1.21
C ILE A 39 14.56 -14.74 -2.65
N PRO A 40 14.45 -13.64 -3.44
CA PRO A 40 13.94 -13.73 -4.79
C PRO A 40 14.86 -14.57 -5.69
N PHE A 41 16.18 -14.45 -5.53
CA PHE A 41 17.14 -15.28 -6.26
C PHE A 41 16.94 -16.78 -6.00
N THR A 42 16.79 -17.17 -4.74
CA THR A 42 16.57 -18.57 -4.33
C THR A 42 15.27 -19.11 -4.92
N LEU A 43 14.20 -18.31 -4.89
CA LEU A 43 12.91 -18.68 -5.45
C LEU A 43 13.00 -18.95 -6.96
N LEU A 44 13.64 -18.03 -7.71
CA LEU A 44 13.87 -18.17 -9.14
C LEU A 44 14.76 -19.38 -9.48
N LEU A 45 15.81 -19.61 -8.70
CA LEU A 45 16.71 -20.76 -8.86
C LEU A 45 15.95 -22.08 -8.69
N ASN A 46 15.05 -22.18 -7.71
CA ASN A 46 14.22 -23.37 -7.51
C ASN A 46 13.32 -23.65 -8.72
N TYR A 47 12.68 -22.63 -9.29
CA TYR A 47 11.87 -22.78 -10.50
C TYR A 47 12.72 -23.19 -11.71
N PHE A 48 13.91 -22.60 -11.85
CA PHE A 48 14.85 -22.95 -12.91
C PHE A 48 15.31 -24.41 -12.84
N ILE A 49 15.58 -24.92 -11.64
CA ILE A 49 15.90 -26.34 -11.41
C ILE A 49 14.73 -27.23 -11.85
N VAL A 50 13.50 -26.86 -11.50
CA VAL A 50 12.30 -27.61 -11.92
C VAL A 50 12.20 -27.67 -13.45
N TYR A 51 12.39 -26.55 -14.13
CA TYR A 51 12.37 -26.45 -15.59
C TYR A 51 13.44 -27.34 -16.26
N LEU A 52 14.72 -27.18 -15.89
CA LEU A 52 15.82 -27.85 -16.58
C LEU A 52 15.88 -29.36 -16.33
N TYR A 53 15.60 -29.77 -15.10
CA TYR A 53 16.13 -31.02 -14.56
C TYR A 53 15.06 -32.02 -14.16
N ASN A 54 13.91 -31.53 -13.71
CA ASN A 54 12.93 -32.41 -13.09
C ASN A 54 11.89 -32.91 -14.09
N PHE A 55 11.63 -32.14 -15.16
CA PHE A 55 10.68 -32.56 -16.17
C PHE A 55 11.20 -33.59 -17.20
N LYS A 56 12.43 -34.10 -17.02
CA LYS A 56 13.01 -35.15 -17.87
C LYS A 56 12.88 -36.57 -17.27
N ARG A 57 12.28 -36.76 -16.08
CA ARG A 57 12.27 -38.05 -15.35
C ARG A 57 10.87 -38.45 -14.82
N LEU A 58 10.34 -39.57 -15.31
CA LEU A 58 8.96 -40.04 -15.11
C LEU A 58 8.53 -40.33 -13.67
N LYS A 59 9.43 -40.81 -12.80
CA LYS A 59 9.11 -41.05 -11.38
C LYS A 59 9.22 -39.80 -10.49
N ALA A 60 9.95 -38.78 -10.91
CA ALA A 60 10.24 -37.62 -10.08
C ALA A 60 9.19 -36.50 -10.21
N TYR A 61 8.30 -36.51 -11.20
CA TYR A 61 7.34 -35.43 -11.49
C TYR A 61 6.38 -35.05 -10.35
N LYS A 62 6.14 -35.95 -9.39
CA LYS A 62 5.25 -35.67 -8.26
C LYS A 62 5.81 -34.54 -7.38
N TYR A 63 7.10 -34.55 -7.06
CA TYR A 63 7.72 -33.60 -6.12
C TYR A 63 7.81 -32.16 -6.66
N PRO A 64 8.23 -31.93 -7.92
CA PRO A 64 8.17 -30.61 -8.53
C PRO A 64 6.76 -30.06 -8.55
N ARG A 65 5.75 -30.87 -8.92
CA ARG A 65 4.35 -30.41 -8.92
C ARG A 65 3.85 -30.04 -7.53
N ILE A 66 4.29 -30.73 -6.48
CA ILE A 66 3.99 -30.35 -5.10
C ILE A 66 4.60 -28.98 -4.81
N PHE A 67 5.91 -28.82 -5.04
CA PHE A 67 6.62 -27.55 -4.84
C PHE A 67 5.99 -26.38 -5.60
N LEU A 68 5.65 -26.55 -6.88
CA LEU A 68 5.04 -25.47 -7.67
C LEU A 68 3.67 -25.05 -7.10
N LYS A 69 2.85 -26.00 -6.66
CA LYS A 69 1.54 -25.71 -6.05
C LYS A 69 1.67 -25.06 -4.67
N THR A 70 2.54 -25.59 -3.82
CA THR A 70 2.82 -25.01 -2.50
C THR A 70 3.41 -23.62 -2.63
N SER A 71 4.21 -23.37 -3.66
CA SER A 71 4.74 -22.02 -3.94
C SER A 71 3.64 -21.01 -4.23
N ILE A 72 2.68 -21.37 -5.10
CA ILE A 72 1.52 -20.51 -5.41
C ILE A 72 0.69 -20.26 -4.15
N ILE A 73 0.35 -21.31 -3.41
CA ILE A 73 -0.45 -21.20 -2.18
C ILE A 73 0.29 -20.35 -1.14
N GLY A 74 1.59 -20.57 -0.95
CA GLY A 74 2.40 -19.84 0.01
C GLY A 74 2.46 -18.34 -0.28
N LEU A 75 2.61 -17.95 -1.55
CA LEU A 75 2.59 -16.55 -1.98
C LEU A 75 1.22 -15.90 -1.77
N LEU A 76 0.13 -16.61 -2.04
CA LEU A 76 -1.23 -16.12 -1.78
C LEU A 76 -1.51 -15.98 -0.28
N MET A 77 -1.03 -16.92 0.54
CA MET A 77 -1.12 -16.81 2.01
C MET A 77 -0.38 -15.59 2.54
N ILE A 78 0.80 -15.29 2.00
CA ILE A 78 1.56 -14.08 2.36
C ILE A 78 0.74 -12.82 2.08
N ILE A 79 0.20 -12.67 0.87
CA ILE A 79 -0.63 -11.50 0.52
C ILE A 79 -1.86 -11.41 1.42
N ALA A 80 -2.58 -12.52 1.60
CA ALA A 80 -3.78 -12.55 2.43
C ALA A 80 -3.47 -12.17 3.88
N GLY A 81 -2.38 -12.69 4.44
CA GLY A 81 -1.91 -12.32 5.77
C GLY A 81 -1.57 -10.83 5.88
N ASN A 82 -0.90 -10.24 4.88
CA ASN A 82 -0.59 -8.81 4.87
C ASN A 82 -1.85 -7.94 4.77
N PHE A 83 -2.87 -8.30 3.97
CA PHE A 83 -4.16 -7.61 3.97
C PHE A 83 -4.89 -7.70 5.32
N LEU A 84 -4.93 -8.89 5.93
CA LEU A 84 -5.52 -9.08 7.25
C LEU A 84 -4.80 -8.24 8.32
N LYS A 85 -3.48 -8.12 8.21
CA LYS A 85 -2.69 -7.22 9.06
C LYS A 85 -3.12 -5.77 8.84
N GLY A 86 -3.29 -5.36 7.58
CA GLY A 86 -3.82 -4.06 7.18
C GLY A 86 -5.12 -3.66 7.89
N ALA A 87 -6.02 -4.63 8.12
CA ALA A 87 -7.31 -4.42 8.76
C ALA A 87 -7.29 -4.44 10.30
N SER A 88 -6.22 -4.92 10.94
CA SER A 88 -6.16 -5.06 12.40
C SER A 88 -5.74 -3.76 13.08
N TYR A 89 -6.46 -3.30 14.10
CA TYR A 89 -6.05 -2.16 14.93
C TYR A 89 -4.89 -2.48 15.87
N SER A 90 -4.69 -3.73 16.26
CA SER A 90 -3.66 -4.05 17.24
C SER A 90 -2.27 -3.97 16.62
N SER A 91 -1.34 -3.31 17.32
CA SER A 91 0.11 -3.39 17.06
C SER A 91 0.77 -4.47 17.93
N GLN A 92 0.02 -5.10 18.84
CA GLN A 92 0.55 -6.11 19.74
C GLN A 92 0.62 -7.47 19.05
N ILE A 93 1.81 -8.09 19.10
CA ILE A 93 2.05 -9.42 18.54
C ILE A 93 1.11 -10.46 19.16
N LYS A 94 0.85 -10.38 20.48
CA LYS A 94 -0.06 -11.31 21.18
C LYS A 94 -1.49 -11.29 20.64
N GLN A 95 -1.93 -10.20 20.04
CA GLN A 95 -3.29 -10.08 19.49
C GLN A 95 -3.32 -10.33 17.97
N THR A 96 -2.17 -10.29 17.30
CA THR A 96 -2.02 -10.46 15.84
C THR A 96 -1.26 -11.72 15.45
N TRP A 97 -0.91 -12.59 16.40
CA TRP A 97 -0.07 -13.77 16.17
C TRP A 97 -0.64 -14.67 15.07
N HIS A 98 -1.96 -14.87 15.02
CA HIS A 98 -2.62 -15.67 13.99
C HIS A 98 -2.43 -15.10 12.58
N ILE A 99 -2.40 -13.77 12.43
CA ILE A 99 -2.12 -13.10 11.15
C ILE A 99 -0.67 -13.35 10.73
N TRP A 100 0.28 -13.16 11.66
CA TRP A 100 1.69 -13.45 11.42
C TRP A 100 1.94 -14.93 11.09
N THR A 101 1.21 -15.84 11.74
CA THR A 101 1.25 -17.28 11.46
C THR A 101 0.86 -17.58 10.01
N ILE A 102 -0.17 -16.92 9.46
CA ILE A 102 -0.55 -17.10 8.04
C ILE A 102 0.61 -16.71 7.11
N ILE A 103 1.21 -15.54 7.34
CA ILE A 103 2.34 -15.03 6.53
C ILE A 103 3.52 -16.00 6.59
N TYR A 104 3.93 -16.40 7.80
CA TYR A 104 5.11 -17.24 7.99
C TYR A 104 4.89 -18.69 7.57
N ILE A 105 3.70 -19.29 7.79
CA ILE A 105 3.37 -20.61 7.24
C ILE A 105 3.44 -20.55 5.71
N GLY A 106 2.86 -19.51 5.10
CA GLY A 106 2.95 -19.26 3.67
C GLY A 106 4.40 -19.26 3.20
N TYR A 107 5.23 -18.41 3.79
CA TYR A 107 6.66 -18.30 3.49
C TYR A 107 7.43 -19.62 3.66
N TYR A 108 7.36 -20.26 4.84
CA TYR A 108 8.11 -21.48 5.12
C TYR A 108 7.67 -22.65 4.24
N SER A 109 6.39 -22.75 3.90
CA SER A 109 5.88 -23.82 3.02
C SER A 109 6.57 -23.83 1.65
N ILE A 110 6.95 -22.65 1.13
CA ILE A 110 7.64 -22.50 -0.15
C ILE A 110 9.03 -23.15 -0.06
N PHE A 111 9.84 -22.74 0.91
CA PHE A 111 11.23 -23.19 1.02
C PHE A 111 11.35 -24.63 1.53
N ILE A 112 10.47 -25.07 2.43
CA ILE A 112 10.43 -26.47 2.89
C ILE A 112 10.08 -27.40 1.72
N SER A 113 9.09 -27.03 0.90
CA SER A 113 8.73 -27.85 -0.26
C SER A 113 9.79 -27.82 -1.35
N ALA A 114 10.56 -26.73 -1.50
CA ALA A 114 11.73 -26.66 -2.37
C ALA A 114 12.85 -27.60 -1.91
N ILE A 115 13.18 -27.59 -0.61
CA ILE A 115 14.15 -28.52 -0.01
C ILE A 115 13.73 -29.97 -0.25
N TYR A 116 12.46 -30.28 0.01
CA TYR A 116 11.91 -31.61 -0.21
C TYR A 116 12.02 -32.05 -1.68
N ASN A 117 11.70 -31.15 -2.62
CA ASN A 117 11.88 -31.38 -4.05
C ASN A 117 13.36 -31.62 -4.40
N ASN A 118 14.29 -30.83 -3.87
CA ASN A 118 15.72 -30.98 -4.15
C ASN A 118 16.25 -32.34 -3.65
N ILE A 119 15.94 -32.72 -2.41
CA ILE A 119 16.35 -34.01 -1.82
C ILE A 119 15.80 -35.18 -2.65
N LYS A 120 14.50 -35.18 -2.92
CA LYS A 120 13.86 -36.29 -3.65
C LYS A 120 14.35 -36.38 -5.09
N THR A 121 14.68 -35.26 -5.74
CA THR A 121 15.12 -35.28 -7.15
C THR A 121 16.61 -35.61 -7.32
N LEU A 122 17.44 -35.44 -6.27
CA LEU A 122 18.82 -35.90 -6.23
C LEU A 122 18.94 -37.43 -6.27
N GLY A 123 18.03 -38.16 -5.62
CA GLY A 123 18.09 -39.63 -5.47
C GLY A 123 17.58 -40.46 -6.66
N TYR A 124 16.96 -39.87 -7.69
CA TYR A 124 16.43 -40.66 -8.82
C TYR A 124 17.49 -40.94 -9.89
N ASN A 125 17.86 -42.21 -10.05
CA ASN A 125 18.60 -42.70 -11.22
C ASN A 125 17.68 -43.01 -12.42
N LYS A 126 18.29 -43.03 -13.61
CA LYS A 126 17.83 -42.90 -15.02
C LYS A 126 16.63 -43.73 -15.55
N TYR A 127 15.64 -44.15 -14.76
CA TYR A 127 14.55 -44.99 -15.28
C TYR A 127 13.33 -44.19 -15.79
N PHE A 128 13.03 -44.34 -17.07
CA PHE A 128 11.80 -43.85 -17.72
C PHE A 128 10.69 -44.92 -17.61
N ILE A 129 9.53 -44.60 -17.03
CA ILE A 129 8.33 -45.46 -17.06
C ILE A 129 7.28 -44.86 -17.99
N LYS A 130 6.79 -45.64 -18.95
CA LYS A 130 5.71 -45.28 -19.88
C LYS A 130 4.40 -45.07 -19.08
N ILE A 131 3.81 -43.88 -19.15
CA ILE A 131 2.49 -43.58 -18.55
C ILE A 131 1.45 -43.67 -19.67
N ASN A 132 0.37 -44.45 -19.45
CA ASN A 132 -0.80 -44.45 -20.31
C ASN A 132 -1.59 -43.14 -20.13
N ASN A 133 -1.81 -42.43 -21.24
CA ASN A 133 -2.63 -41.23 -21.29
C ASN A 133 -4.10 -41.61 -21.08
N SER A 134 -4.72 -41.14 -19.99
CA SER A 134 -6.18 -41.15 -19.84
C SER A 134 -6.74 -39.72 -19.85
N LYS A 135 -8.02 -39.60 -20.24
CA LYS A 135 -8.82 -38.39 -20.53
C LYS A 135 -8.84 -37.24 -19.48
N LYS A 136 -8.00 -37.29 -18.42
CA LYS A 136 -7.81 -36.25 -17.39
C LYS A 136 -7.15 -34.94 -17.88
N ASN A 137 -6.79 -34.82 -19.17
CA ASN A 137 -6.09 -33.64 -19.70
C ASN A 137 -7.01 -32.45 -20.00
N ILE A 138 -8.31 -32.66 -20.27
CA ILE A 138 -9.21 -31.58 -20.71
C ILE A 138 -9.54 -30.61 -19.57
N ILE A 139 -9.94 -31.12 -18.39
CA ILE A 139 -10.26 -30.29 -17.22
C ILE A 139 -9.04 -29.50 -16.72
N LYS A 140 -7.84 -30.10 -16.81
CA LYS A 140 -6.58 -29.43 -16.44
C LYS A 140 -6.21 -28.30 -17.40
N ASN A 141 -6.46 -28.49 -18.69
CA ASN A 141 -6.25 -27.46 -19.70
C ASN A 141 -7.27 -26.33 -19.56
N LEU A 142 -8.52 -26.65 -19.19
CA LEU A 142 -9.58 -25.68 -18.89
C LEU A 142 -9.24 -24.80 -17.67
N ILE A 143 -8.76 -25.39 -16.57
CA ILE A 143 -8.32 -24.63 -15.40
C ILE A 143 -7.13 -23.73 -15.78
N SER A 144 -6.13 -24.27 -16.48
CA SER A 144 -4.98 -23.46 -16.91
C SER A 144 -5.41 -22.32 -17.84
N LEU A 145 -6.38 -22.55 -18.73
CA LEU A 145 -6.97 -21.53 -19.61
C LEU A 145 -7.73 -20.46 -18.83
N ILE A 146 -8.55 -20.83 -17.84
CA ILE A 146 -9.25 -19.88 -16.96
C ILE A 146 -8.25 -19.01 -16.19
N TYR A 147 -7.17 -19.60 -15.69
CA TYR A 147 -6.09 -18.83 -15.04
C TYR A 147 -5.34 -17.91 -16.02
N ILE A 148 -5.06 -18.37 -17.25
CA ILE A 148 -4.47 -17.54 -18.30
C ILE A 148 -5.40 -16.37 -18.64
N LEU A 149 -6.69 -16.62 -18.82
CA LEU A 149 -7.71 -15.61 -19.10
C LEU A 149 -7.84 -14.61 -17.95
N MET A 150 -7.74 -15.08 -16.70
CA MET A 150 -7.73 -14.22 -15.52
C MET A 150 -6.49 -13.32 -15.53
N ILE A 151 -5.31 -13.84 -15.88
CA ILE A 151 -4.09 -13.03 -15.97
C ILE A 151 -4.12 -12.06 -17.16
N ILE A 152 -4.71 -12.45 -18.29
CA ILE A 152 -4.95 -11.54 -19.43
C ILE A 152 -5.89 -10.41 -19.00
N ALA A 153 -6.98 -10.73 -18.31
CA ALA A 153 -7.90 -9.72 -17.77
C ALA A 153 -7.19 -8.79 -16.79
N ILE A 154 -6.41 -9.34 -15.85
CA ILE A 154 -5.58 -8.59 -14.89
C ILE A 154 -4.62 -7.65 -15.63
N THR A 155 -3.97 -8.13 -16.69
CA THR A 155 -3.03 -7.37 -17.51
C THR A 155 -3.75 -6.24 -18.25
N ILE A 156 -4.86 -6.53 -18.94
CA ILE A 156 -5.67 -5.52 -19.64
C ILE A 156 -6.13 -4.43 -18.66
N ILE A 157 -6.59 -4.80 -17.46
CA ILE A 157 -7.04 -3.85 -16.44
C ILE A 157 -5.88 -3.00 -15.91
N THR A 158 -4.69 -3.56 -15.75
CA THR A 158 -3.50 -2.82 -15.27
C THR A 158 -3.05 -1.73 -16.26
N TYR A 159 -3.20 -1.97 -17.57
CA TYR A 159 -2.62 -1.10 -18.61
C TYR A 159 -3.62 -0.17 -19.30
N THR A 160 -4.91 -0.41 -19.18
CA THR A 160 -5.95 0.40 -19.83
C THR A 160 -6.62 1.37 -18.84
N LYS A 161 -6.98 2.58 -19.28
CA LYS A 161 -7.77 3.56 -18.48
C LYS A 161 -9.29 3.26 -18.52
N ILE A 162 -9.70 2.06 -18.96
CA ILE A 162 -11.07 1.77 -19.40
C ILE A 162 -11.96 1.32 -18.22
N TYR A 163 -11.39 0.77 -17.15
CA TYR A 163 -12.15 0.19 -16.05
C TYR A 163 -12.09 1.04 -14.77
N VAL A 164 -13.17 1.75 -14.48
CA VAL A 164 -13.40 2.38 -13.17
C VAL A 164 -13.90 1.30 -12.19
N SER A 165 -13.00 0.62 -11.48
CA SER A 165 -13.41 -0.40 -10.49
C SER A 165 -12.35 -0.63 -9.41
N THR A 166 -12.73 -1.30 -8.31
CA THR A 166 -11.82 -1.77 -7.24
C THR A 166 -10.64 -2.60 -7.74
N ILE A 167 -10.74 -3.16 -8.95
CA ILE A 167 -9.69 -3.96 -9.56
C ILE A 167 -8.48 -3.09 -9.95
N GLU A 168 -8.70 -1.85 -10.41
CA GLU A 168 -7.61 -0.91 -10.78
C GLU A 168 -6.74 -0.54 -9.57
N MET A 169 -7.34 -0.52 -8.38
CA MET A 169 -6.68 -0.14 -7.12
C MET A 169 -5.76 -1.27 -6.64
N ILE A 170 -6.18 -2.53 -6.79
CA ILE A 170 -5.50 -3.68 -6.16
C ILE A 170 -4.44 -4.30 -7.06
N ILE A 171 -4.74 -4.48 -8.36
CA ILE A 171 -3.88 -5.30 -9.23
C ILE A 171 -2.46 -4.73 -9.39
N PRO A 172 -2.27 -3.44 -9.71
CA PRO A 172 -0.93 -2.90 -9.95
C PRO A 172 -0.02 -3.10 -8.74
N GLU A 173 -0.56 -3.00 -7.52
CA GLU A 173 0.20 -3.16 -6.27
C GLU A 173 0.68 -4.60 -6.02
N LEU A 174 -0.08 -5.58 -6.50
CA LEU A 174 0.20 -7.01 -6.38
C LEU A 174 0.94 -7.58 -7.61
N SER A 175 1.24 -6.73 -8.60
CA SER A 175 1.87 -7.10 -9.87
C SER A 175 3.14 -7.94 -9.71
N ILE A 176 4.00 -7.62 -8.72
CA ILE A 176 5.20 -8.39 -8.40
C ILE A 176 4.85 -9.83 -8.00
N THR A 177 3.89 -9.99 -7.08
CA THR A 177 3.49 -11.34 -6.65
C THR A 177 2.87 -12.11 -7.81
N PHE A 178 2.02 -11.48 -8.61
CA PHE A 178 1.46 -12.13 -9.79
C PHE A 178 2.53 -12.52 -10.80
N ALA A 179 3.52 -11.67 -11.06
CA ALA A 179 4.67 -11.99 -11.90
C ALA A 179 5.39 -13.25 -11.39
N ILE A 180 5.66 -13.33 -10.09
CA ILE A 180 6.32 -14.49 -9.48
C ILE A 180 5.44 -15.74 -9.57
N ILE A 181 4.12 -15.63 -9.38
CA ILE A 181 3.15 -16.74 -9.48
C ILE A 181 3.03 -17.26 -10.93
N THR A 182 3.26 -16.42 -11.95
CA THR A 182 3.19 -16.88 -13.35
C THR A 182 4.24 -17.93 -13.68
N ILE A 183 5.41 -17.91 -13.03
CA ILE A 183 6.47 -18.88 -13.25
C ILE A 183 6.03 -20.31 -12.86
N PRO A 184 5.62 -20.60 -11.61
CA PRO A 184 5.16 -21.93 -11.25
C PRO A 184 3.87 -22.33 -11.97
N LEU A 185 2.99 -21.39 -12.33
CA LEU A 185 1.83 -21.68 -13.18
C LEU A 185 2.24 -22.17 -14.57
N GLY A 186 3.14 -21.46 -15.24
CA GLY A 186 3.68 -21.87 -16.53
C GLY A 186 4.37 -23.23 -16.45
N LEU A 187 5.16 -23.47 -15.41
CA LEU A 187 5.81 -24.76 -15.20
C LEU A 187 4.81 -25.88 -14.90
N LEU A 188 3.65 -25.58 -14.29
CA LEU A 188 2.56 -26.53 -14.14
C LEU A 188 1.91 -26.87 -15.49
N ILE A 189 1.76 -25.91 -16.40
CA ILE A 189 1.32 -26.15 -17.79
C ILE A 189 2.30 -27.10 -18.48
N TYR A 190 3.60 -26.83 -18.43
CA TYR A 190 4.61 -27.74 -18.98
C TYR A 190 4.52 -29.12 -18.34
N SER A 191 4.30 -29.18 -17.03
CA SER A 191 4.20 -30.44 -16.30
C SER A 191 3.06 -31.33 -16.79
N THR A 192 2.00 -30.81 -17.41
CA THR A 192 0.82 -31.60 -17.79
C THR A 192 1.18 -32.72 -18.78
N ASN A 193 1.96 -32.39 -19.81
CA ASN A 193 2.55 -33.33 -20.75
C ASN A 193 3.99 -32.91 -21.07
N PRO A 194 4.98 -33.35 -20.26
CA PRO A 194 6.37 -32.93 -20.39
C PRO A 194 7.06 -33.37 -21.69
N LYS A 195 6.47 -34.33 -22.42
CA LYS A 195 6.93 -34.77 -23.75
C LYS A 195 6.40 -33.89 -24.89
N SER A 196 5.37 -33.08 -24.62
CA SER A 196 4.79 -32.18 -25.62
C SER A 196 5.69 -30.95 -25.77
N GLU A 197 6.38 -30.85 -26.92
CA GLU A 197 7.09 -29.63 -27.28
C GLU A 197 6.14 -28.43 -27.41
N ILE A 198 4.87 -28.66 -27.77
CA ILE A 198 3.83 -27.62 -27.78
C ILE A 198 3.61 -27.08 -26.36
N ASN A 199 3.43 -27.95 -25.35
CA ASN A 199 3.19 -27.50 -23.97
C ASN A 199 4.41 -26.77 -23.39
N LYS A 200 5.62 -27.22 -23.76
CA LYS A 200 6.86 -26.54 -23.40
C LYS A 200 6.94 -25.15 -24.01
N LYS A 201 6.65 -25.00 -25.32
CA LYS A 201 6.59 -23.69 -26.00
C LYS A 201 5.54 -22.77 -25.37
N ILE A 202 4.32 -23.26 -25.17
CA ILE A 202 3.23 -22.50 -24.52
C ILE A 202 3.65 -22.06 -23.12
N SER A 203 4.23 -22.95 -22.31
CA SER A 203 4.71 -22.63 -20.97
C SER A 203 5.77 -21.52 -20.99
N VAL A 204 6.77 -21.62 -21.88
CA VAL A 204 7.84 -20.60 -21.97
C VAL A 204 7.27 -19.27 -22.43
N ILE A 205 6.45 -19.26 -23.48
CA ILE A 205 5.79 -18.05 -24.00
C ILE A 205 4.93 -17.41 -22.91
N PHE A 206 4.13 -18.20 -22.20
CA PHE A 206 3.31 -17.73 -21.08
C PHE A 206 4.18 -17.09 -19.99
N ILE A 207 5.22 -17.78 -19.52
CA ILE A 207 6.10 -17.25 -18.46
C ILE A 207 6.73 -15.93 -18.90
N ILE A 208 7.30 -15.87 -20.10
CA ILE A 208 7.98 -14.68 -20.61
C ILE A 208 7.00 -13.52 -20.73
N ILE A 209 5.89 -13.70 -21.46
CA ILE A 209 4.93 -12.62 -21.72
C ILE A 209 4.38 -12.07 -20.41
N PHE A 210 3.85 -12.93 -19.53
CA PHE A 210 3.18 -12.44 -18.34
C PHE A 210 4.15 -11.97 -17.25
N SER A 211 5.33 -12.58 -17.09
CA SER A 211 6.33 -12.06 -16.15
C SER A 211 6.83 -10.69 -16.58
N ILE A 212 7.09 -10.48 -17.88
CA ILE A 212 7.50 -9.17 -18.40
C ILE A 212 6.39 -8.16 -18.17
N LEU A 213 5.17 -8.45 -18.64
CA LEU A 213 4.05 -7.53 -18.51
C LEU A 213 3.86 -7.15 -17.03
N LEU A 214 3.66 -8.12 -16.15
CA LEU A 214 3.40 -7.85 -14.72
C LEU A 214 4.58 -7.21 -13.96
N THR A 215 5.80 -7.18 -14.50
CA THR A 215 6.94 -6.47 -13.85
C THR A 215 7.13 -5.04 -14.34
N ILE A 216 6.50 -4.64 -15.46
CA ILE A 216 6.57 -3.27 -15.98
C ILE A 216 6.26 -2.21 -14.91
N PRO A 217 5.22 -2.34 -14.05
CA PRO A 217 4.90 -1.31 -13.08
C PRO A 217 6.05 -1.10 -12.09
N LEU A 218 6.62 -2.19 -11.54
CA LEU A 218 7.78 -2.10 -10.66
C LEU A 218 8.97 -1.44 -11.38
N ILE A 219 9.33 -1.94 -12.56
CA ILE A 219 10.49 -1.44 -13.31
C ILE A 219 10.35 0.05 -13.59
N ALA A 220 9.18 0.49 -14.07
CA ALA A 220 8.92 1.89 -14.37
C ALA A 220 9.02 2.79 -13.14
N ASN A 221 8.64 2.31 -11.96
CA ASN A 221 8.82 3.06 -10.72
C ASN A 221 10.28 3.12 -10.30
N LEU A 222 10.99 2.00 -10.33
CA LEU A 222 12.41 1.94 -9.96
C LEU A 222 13.30 2.78 -10.88
N THR A 223 13.02 2.80 -12.19
CA THR A 223 13.77 3.63 -13.15
C THR A 223 13.55 5.12 -12.94
N ASN A 224 12.42 5.52 -12.35
CA ASN A 224 12.10 6.91 -12.07
C ASN A 224 12.64 7.40 -10.72
N ILE A 225 13.13 6.51 -9.83
CA ILE A 225 13.58 6.88 -8.49
C ILE A 225 14.63 7.99 -8.53
N ASN A 226 15.67 7.88 -9.34
CA ASN A 226 16.74 8.88 -9.40
C ASN A 226 16.17 10.27 -9.76
N LYS A 227 15.20 10.33 -10.69
CA LYS A 227 14.54 11.58 -11.06
C LYS A 227 13.69 12.14 -9.92
N ILE A 228 13.01 11.26 -9.17
CA ILE A 228 12.22 11.66 -8.00
C ILE A 228 13.15 12.15 -6.88
N ASP A 229 14.24 11.45 -6.58
CA ASP A 229 15.23 11.85 -5.57
C ASP A 229 15.81 13.23 -5.90
N LEU A 230 16.20 13.47 -7.16
CA LEU A 230 16.71 14.78 -7.59
C LEU A 230 15.65 15.88 -7.44
N LYS A 231 14.41 15.66 -7.91
CA LYS A 231 13.32 16.64 -7.75
C LYS A 231 13.03 16.91 -6.27
N PHE A 232 12.99 15.86 -5.45
CA PHE A 232 12.72 15.97 -4.03
C PHE A 232 13.81 16.77 -3.30
N SER A 233 15.07 16.44 -3.56
CA SER A 233 16.23 17.11 -2.97
C SER A 233 16.27 18.59 -3.35
N ASN A 234 15.95 18.92 -4.60
CA ASN A 234 15.89 20.32 -5.04
C ASN A 234 14.74 21.10 -4.39
N THR A 235 13.58 20.46 -4.19
CA THR A 235 12.41 21.14 -3.61
C THR A 235 12.49 21.26 -2.08
N PHE A 236 12.84 20.16 -1.39
CA PHE A 236 12.76 20.04 0.07
C PHE A 236 14.11 19.78 0.77
N GLY A 237 15.20 19.66 0.01
CA GLY A 237 16.51 19.31 0.56
C GLY A 237 16.63 17.85 0.98
N ASN A 238 17.80 17.50 1.50
CA ASN A 238 18.15 16.15 1.92
C ASN A 238 17.94 15.98 3.42
N GLN A 239 16.86 15.29 3.79
CA GLN A 239 16.60 14.92 5.18
C GLN A 239 17.09 13.51 5.46
N GLN A 240 17.82 13.33 6.56
CA GLN A 240 18.27 12.03 7.02
C GLN A 240 17.91 11.82 8.49
N ASN A 241 17.43 10.63 8.81
CA ASN A 241 17.18 10.19 10.17
C ASN A 241 17.52 8.70 10.27
N SER A 242 18.06 8.27 11.41
CA SER A 242 18.42 6.86 11.65
C SER A 242 17.19 5.94 11.55
N LYS A 243 16.00 6.42 11.92
CA LYS A 243 14.76 5.63 11.90
C LYS A 243 14.07 5.55 10.53
N PHE A 244 14.45 6.40 9.57
CA PHE A 244 13.83 6.42 8.25
C PHE A 244 14.17 5.19 7.43
N ARG A 245 13.28 4.86 6.49
CA ARG A 245 13.55 3.88 5.44
C ARG A 245 14.82 4.29 4.68
N LYS A 246 15.73 3.34 4.54
CA LYS A 246 17.03 3.52 3.88
C LYS A 246 16.98 3.21 2.39
N VAL A 247 15.98 2.43 1.98
CA VAL A 247 15.72 2.07 0.58
C VAL A 247 14.27 2.39 0.25
N HIS A 248 14.01 2.74 -1.01
CA HIS A 248 12.66 3.01 -1.50
C HIS A 248 11.80 1.74 -1.56
N PHE A 249 12.42 0.57 -1.75
CA PHE A 249 11.74 -0.73 -1.79
C PHE A 249 12.59 -1.84 -1.16
N SER A 250 11.96 -2.66 -0.33
CA SER A 250 12.48 -3.92 0.19
C SER A 250 11.52 -5.06 -0.17
N PHE A 251 12.04 -6.03 -0.92
CA PHE A 251 11.31 -7.26 -1.25
C PHE A 251 11.01 -8.10 0.01
N THR A 252 11.85 -7.98 1.02
CA THR A 252 11.64 -8.66 2.31
C THR A 252 10.48 -8.07 3.08
N ASP A 253 10.36 -6.74 3.14
CA ASP A 253 9.20 -6.07 3.73
C ASP A 253 7.92 -6.36 2.93
N TYR A 254 8.03 -6.48 1.59
CA TYR A 254 6.92 -6.83 0.72
C TYR A 254 6.33 -8.21 1.02
N LEU A 255 7.18 -9.21 1.31
CA LEU A 255 6.74 -10.56 1.65
C LEU A 255 6.43 -10.72 3.14
N LEU A 256 7.39 -10.39 4.01
CA LEU A 256 7.31 -10.69 5.43
C LEU A 256 6.68 -9.54 6.23
N GLY A 257 6.18 -8.50 5.57
CA GLY A 257 5.57 -7.35 6.22
C GLY A 257 6.56 -6.35 6.79
N ILE A 258 6.20 -5.07 6.74
CA ILE A 258 6.91 -4.00 7.46
C ILE A 258 6.68 -4.18 8.96
N LYS A 259 7.75 -4.10 9.74
CA LYS A 259 7.68 -4.15 11.21
C LYS A 259 7.29 -2.79 11.76
N ILE A 260 6.26 -2.78 12.60
CA ILE A 260 5.83 -1.58 13.32
C ILE A 260 6.01 -1.86 14.82
N PRO A 261 6.91 -1.13 15.50
CA PRO A 261 7.03 -1.17 16.96
C PRO A 261 5.68 -0.92 17.65
N GLU A 262 5.56 -1.41 18.88
CA GLU A 262 4.33 -1.25 19.66
C GLU A 262 4.07 0.23 19.99
N ILE A 263 2.80 0.63 19.88
CA ILE A 263 2.32 1.99 20.11
C ILE A 263 1.06 1.96 20.98
N GLU A 264 0.70 3.09 21.58
CA GLU A 264 -0.57 3.26 22.28
C GLU A 264 -1.65 3.71 21.28
N ILE A 265 -2.83 3.09 21.31
CA ILE A 265 -3.96 3.45 20.46
C ILE A 265 -5.18 3.70 21.35
N LYS A 266 -5.70 4.93 21.32
CA LYS A 266 -6.97 5.29 21.97
C LYS A 266 -8.03 5.46 20.90
N LYS A 267 -9.14 4.72 21.00
CA LYS A 267 -10.16 4.67 19.95
C LYS A 267 -11.45 5.39 20.33
N ASP A 268 -12.18 5.82 19.31
CA ASP A 268 -13.57 6.29 19.39
C ASP A 268 -13.76 7.43 20.38
N ILE A 269 -12.78 8.34 20.47
CA ILE A 269 -12.86 9.52 21.32
C ILE A 269 -13.73 10.55 20.61
N THR A 270 -14.85 10.93 21.24
CA THR A 270 -15.71 12.00 20.73
C THR A 270 -15.02 13.36 20.90
N TYR A 271 -14.92 14.10 19.79
CA TYR A 271 -14.40 15.48 19.80
C TYR A 271 -15.50 16.51 19.52
N TYR A 272 -16.61 16.09 18.92
CA TYR A 272 -17.75 16.95 18.65
C TYR A 272 -19.06 16.17 18.68
N LYS A 273 -20.09 16.78 19.27
CA LYS A 273 -21.45 16.24 19.30
C LYS A 273 -22.43 17.40 19.19
N ASP A 274 -23.25 17.39 18.15
CA ASP A 274 -24.37 18.32 18.05
C ASP A 274 -25.45 17.91 19.04
N THR A 275 -25.60 18.72 20.09
CA THR A 275 -26.59 18.52 21.15
C THR A 275 -27.87 19.32 20.92
N LYS A 276 -27.87 20.24 19.95
CA LYS A 276 -29.00 21.14 19.66
C LYS A 276 -29.80 20.69 18.43
N GLY A 277 -29.27 19.74 17.65
CA GLY A 277 -29.95 19.16 16.49
C GLY A 277 -29.80 19.97 15.20
N TYR A 278 -28.98 21.02 15.19
CA TYR A 278 -28.77 21.88 14.02
C TYR A 278 -27.96 21.20 12.91
N GLU A 279 -27.17 20.19 13.25
CA GLU A 279 -26.33 19.41 12.34
C GLU A 279 -26.74 17.94 12.39
N ASN A 280 -28.05 17.66 12.41
CA ASN A 280 -28.61 16.31 12.39
C ASN A 280 -28.14 15.40 13.55
N ASN A 281 -27.88 15.97 14.74
CA ASN A 281 -27.38 15.24 15.91
C ASN A 281 -26.07 14.49 15.62
N ILE A 282 -25.21 15.08 14.78
CA ILE A 282 -23.95 14.50 14.39
C ILE A 282 -23.05 14.24 15.62
N GLU A 283 -22.38 13.09 15.63
CA GLU A 283 -21.35 12.75 16.60
C GLU A 283 -20.07 12.37 15.85
N LEU A 284 -19.00 13.12 16.10
CA LEU A 284 -17.71 12.94 15.43
C LEU A 284 -16.65 12.49 16.41
N LYS A 285 -15.94 11.44 15.99
CA LYS A 285 -14.93 10.75 16.78
C LYS A 285 -13.59 10.70 16.07
N PHE A 286 -12.54 10.40 16.82
CA PHE A 286 -11.22 10.14 16.28
C PHE A 286 -10.54 8.98 17.02
N ASP A 287 -9.51 8.43 16.37
CA ASP A 287 -8.54 7.54 17.00
C ASP A 287 -7.19 8.26 17.12
N ALA A 288 -6.56 8.14 18.29
CA ALA A 288 -5.22 8.64 18.53
C ALA A 288 -4.22 7.49 18.55
N TYR A 289 -3.19 7.59 17.71
CA TYR A 289 -2.04 6.70 17.66
C TYR A 289 -0.84 7.43 18.25
N ILE A 290 -0.39 6.98 19.42
CA ILE A 290 0.55 7.73 20.27
C ILE A 290 1.84 6.91 20.43
N PRO A 291 3.03 7.53 20.25
CA PRO A 291 4.30 6.88 20.51
C PRO A 291 4.39 6.41 21.98
N LYS A 292 5.03 5.26 22.24
CA LYS A 292 5.22 4.78 23.62
C LYS A 292 6.11 5.69 24.48
N ASN A 293 7.00 6.47 23.87
CA ASN A 293 7.87 7.38 24.60
C ASN A 293 7.11 8.65 24.98
N LYS A 294 6.76 8.78 26.26
CA LYS A 294 5.94 9.87 26.79
C LYS A 294 6.73 11.11 27.22
N ASN A 295 8.05 11.11 27.06
CA ASN A 295 8.92 12.14 27.66
C ASN A 295 9.14 13.39 26.79
N LYS A 296 8.45 13.51 25.65
CA LYS A 296 8.54 14.69 24.78
C LYS A 296 7.21 14.93 24.06
N GLU A 297 6.89 16.20 23.80
CA GLU A 297 5.82 16.57 22.86
C GLU A 297 6.22 16.15 21.44
N ASN A 298 5.31 15.43 20.79
CA ASN A 298 5.52 14.81 19.49
C ASN A 298 4.87 15.67 18.40
N PRO A 299 5.53 15.89 17.25
CA PRO A 299 4.89 16.51 16.10
C PRO A 299 3.63 15.73 15.71
N VAL A 300 2.63 16.45 15.20
CA VAL A 300 1.29 15.93 14.99
C VAL A 300 1.05 15.63 13.51
N ILE A 301 0.36 14.52 13.23
CA ILE A 301 -0.22 14.27 11.91
C ILE A 301 -1.74 14.14 12.06
N ILE A 302 -2.50 15.01 11.40
CA ILE A 302 -3.96 14.90 11.30
C ILE A 302 -4.28 14.20 9.99
N ARG A 303 -4.95 13.05 10.08
CA ARG A 303 -5.31 12.17 8.98
C ARG A 303 -6.82 12.24 8.74
N ILE A 304 -7.20 12.62 7.52
CA ILE A 304 -8.59 12.77 7.07
C ILE A 304 -8.90 11.69 6.04
N HIS A 305 -9.91 10.87 6.32
CA HIS A 305 -10.23 9.72 5.49
C HIS A 305 -10.83 10.11 4.12
N GLY A 306 -10.61 9.26 3.12
CA GLY A 306 -11.33 9.33 1.85
C GLY A 306 -12.72 8.70 1.94
N GLY A 307 -13.47 8.73 0.84
CA GLY A 307 -14.80 8.10 0.74
C GLY A 307 -15.81 8.93 -0.05
N SER A 308 -15.35 9.70 -1.03
CA SER A 308 -16.19 10.55 -1.89
C SER A 308 -17.16 11.46 -1.12
N TRP A 309 -16.75 11.90 0.09
CA TRP A 309 -17.55 12.70 1.03
C TRP A 309 -18.88 12.09 1.51
N VAL A 310 -19.29 10.93 0.97
CA VAL A 310 -20.53 10.21 1.32
C VAL A 310 -20.28 9.02 2.25
N GLY A 311 -19.04 8.55 2.34
CA GLY A 311 -18.64 7.37 3.10
C GLY A 311 -17.27 7.52 3.74
N GLY A 312 -16.80 6.41 4.32
CA GLY A 312 -15.49 6.32 4.95
C GLY A 312 -15.52 6.49 6.48
N ASN A 313 -14.39 6.14 7.09
CA ASN A 313 -14.22 6.15 8.52
C ASN A 313 -12.73 6.20 8.88
N LYS A 314 -12.45 6.34 10.17
CA LYS A 314 -11.12 6.08 10.75
C LYS A 314 -10.76 4.59 10.68
N GLY A 315 -9.47 4.27 10.83
CA GLY A 315 -8.96 2.91 10.82
C GLY A 315 -8.70 2.38 9.42
N PHE A 316 -9.30 1.23 9.10
CA PHE A 316 -9.07 0.53 7.84
C PHE A 316 -9.33 1.43 6.62
N TYR A 317 -10.40 2.22 6.66
CA TYR A 317 -10.76 3.16 5.60
C TYR A 317 -9.82 4.36 5.45
N ASN A 318 -8.95 4.62 6.44
CA ASN A 318 -7.93 5.68 6.39
C ASN A 318 -6.49 5.15 6.47
N MET A 319 -6.30 3.92 6.00
CA MET A 319 -5.00 3.24 5.96
C MET A 319 -4.31 3.20 7.33
N LEU A 320 -4.98 2.61 8.33
CA LEU A 320 -4.50 2.56 9.73
C LEU A 320 -3.03 2.17 9.89
N GLN A 321 -2.47 1.34 9.01
CA GLN A 321 -1.06 0.93 9.09
C GLN A 321 -0.10 2.11 8.86
N ILE A 322 -0.47 3.06 8.01
CA ILE A 322 0.28 4.33 7.84
C ILE A 322 0.25 5.12 9.15
N ASN A 323 -0.91 5.20 9.81
CA ASN A 323 -1.05 5.89 11.09
C ASN A 323 -0.19 5.24 12.18
N LYS A 324 -0.19 3.90 12.25
CA LYS A 324 0.68 3.15 13.17
C LYS A 324 2.15 3.33 12.86
N TYR A 325 2.50 3.33 11.58
CA TYR A 325 3.87 3.50 11.12
C TYR A 325 4.43 4.82 11.63
N PHE A 326 3.78 5.94 11.34
CA PHE A 326 4.25 7.25 11.82
C PHE A 326 4.19 7.37 13.34
N ALA A 327 3.18 6.79 14.01
CA ALA A 327 3.20 6.75 15.47
C ALA A 327 4.43 6.03 16.04
N SER A 328 4.87 4.93 15.40
CA SER A 328 6.08 4.23 15.80
C SER A 328 7.38 5.03 15.52
N GLN A 329 7.32 6.01 14.62
CA GLN A 329 8.43 6.91 14.31
C GLN A 329 8.55 8.10 15.27
N GLY A 330 7.55 8.32 16.14
CA GLY A 330 7.55 9.41 17.12
C GLY A 330 6.61 10.57 16.80
N TYR A 331 5.58 10.32 15.98
CA TYR A 331 4.52 11.30 15.69
C TYR A 331 3.24 10.96 16.46
N THR A 332 2.53 11.94 17.01
CA THR A 332 1.16 11.70 17.48
C THR A 332 0.22 11.83 16.29
N VAL A 333 -0.40 10.73 15.89
CA VAL A 333 -1.30 10.69 14.71
C VAL A 333 -2.75 10.67 15.15
N PHE A 334 -3.56 11.56 14.60
CA PHE A 334 -5.01 11.61 14.83
C PHE A 334 -5.74 11.25 13.54
N ASP A 335 -6.53 10.19 13.60
CA ASP A 335 -7.37 9.73 12.50
C ASP A 335 -8.81 10.14 12.78
N ILE A 336 -9.29 11.15 12.07
CA ILE A 336 -10.50 11.88 12.42
C ILE A 336 -11.67 11.58 11.48
N GLN A 337 -12.87 11.53 12.04
CA GLN A 337 -14.12 11.53 11.28
C GLN A 337 -14.51 12.97 10.91
N TYR A 338 -15.27 13.11 9.83
CA TYR A 338 -16.06 14.30 9.51
C TYR A 338 -17.47 13.86 9.08
N GLY A 339 -18.41 14.81 8.97
CA GLY A 339 -19.77 14.57 8.51
C GLY A 339 -19.85 14.15 7.05
N LEU A 340 -20.80 13.30 6.71
CA LEU A 340 -20.96 12.70 5.39
C LEU A 340 -22.21 13.22 4.70
N THR A 341 -22.09 13.59 3.43
CA THR A 341 -23.23 14.04 2.65
C THR A 341 -24.09 12.85 2.20
N ASN A 342 -25.38 13.08 1.94
CA ASN A 342 -26.32 12.06 1.48
C ASN A 342 -26.59 12.11 -0.04
N THR A 343 -25.82 12.92 -0.79
CA THR A 343 -26.00 13.17 -2.23
C THR A 343 -26.16 11.88 -3.05
N SER A 344 -27.16 11.88 -3.94
CA SER A 344 -27.77 10.69 -4.56
C SER A 344 -26.88 9.92 -5.56
N ILE A 345 -25.85 10.53 -6.14
CA ILE A 345 -25.06 9.93 -7.24
C ILE A 345 -24.31 8.66 -6.80
N PHE A 346 -23.78 8.63 -5.56
CA PHE A 346 -23.14 7.45 -4.97
C PHE A 346 -23.94 6.83 -3.82
N SER A 347 -25.02 7.50 -3.39
CA SER A 347 -25.77 7.19 -2.16
C SER A 347 -26.80 6.07 -2.31
N LYS A 348 -27.23 5.70 -3.53
CA LYS A 348 -28.19 4.60 -3.72
C LYS A 348 -27.74 3.27 -3.09
N ASN A 349 -26.42 3.06 -2.96
CA ASN A 349 -25.82 1.85 -2.38
C ASN A 349 -24.91 2.13 -1.17
N SER A 350 -24.78 3.38 -0.68
CA SER A 350 -23.91 3.67 0.46
C SER A 350 -24.69 3.58 1.77
N GLU A 351 -24.18 2.81 2.73
CA GLU A 351 -24.78 2.69 4.05
C GLU A 351 -24.86 4.06 4.73
N LYS A 352 -26.07 4.49 5.12
CA LYS A 352 -26.26 5.72 5.89
C LYS A 352 -25.71 5.49 7.30
N ILE A 353 -24.60 6.13 7.62
CA ILE A 353 -24.00 6.01 8.95
C ILE A 353 -24.79 6.91 9.91
N LYS A 354 -25.52 6.28 10.82
CA LYS A 354 -26.33 6.96 11.85
C LYS A 354 -25.47 8.00 12.59
N ASN A 355 -26.02 9.20 12.79
CA ASN A 355 -25.37 10.33 13.45
C ASN A 355 -24.05 10.78 12.79
N ARG A 356 -23.83 10.46 11.51
CA ARG A 356 -22.73 10.99 10.69
C ARG A 356 -23.14 11.43 9.30
N THR A 357 -24.28 10.96 8.78
CA THR A 357 -24.78 11.33 7.45
C THR A 357 -25.88 12.39 7.51
N GLY A 358 -25.79 13.43 6.69
CA GLY A 358 -26.76 14.54 6.58
C GLY A 358 -26.62 15.30 5.25
N ASN A 359 -27.29 16.44 5.09
CA ASN A 359 -27.11 17.33 3.93
C ASN A 359 -25.85 18.22 4.08
N PHE A 360 -24.72 17.62 4.48
CA PHE A 360 -23.51 18.39 4.75
C PHE A 360 -22.85 18.84 3.44
N THR A 361 -22.52 20.13 3.40
CA THR A 361 -21.71 20.76 2.36
C THR A 361 -20.23 20.57 2.62
N ILE A 362 -19.36 20.95 1.67
CA ILE A 362 -17.92 21.01 1.92
C ILE A 362 -17.62 21.93 3.11
N ASP A 363 -18.29 23.07 3.21
CA ASP A 363 -18.13 24.03 4.31
C ASP A 363 -18.36 23.38 5.67
N ASP A 364 -19.41 22.58 5.80
CA ASP A 364 -19.72 21.87 7.05
C ASP A 364 -18.62 20.86 7.38
N MET A 365 -18.14 20.11 6.39
CA MET A 365 -17.04 19.17 6.58
C MET A 365 -15.74 19.85 7.01
N ILE A 366 -15.46 21.04 6.47
CA ILE A 366 -14.31 21.87 6.86
C ILE A 366 -14.49 22.38 8.30
N LYS A 367 -15.68 22.86 8.68
CA LYS A 367 -16.01 23.28 10.07
C LYS A 367 -15.90 22.12 11.06
N HIS A 368 -16.39 20.94 10.70
CA HIS A 368 -16.25 19.72 11.51
C HIS A 368 -14.78 19.45 11.85
N ILE A 369 -13.90 19.53 10.85
CA ILE A 369 -12.46 19.35 11.08
C ILE A 369 -11.88 20.54 11.87
N GLY A 370 -12.40 21.75 11.68
CA GLY A 370 -12.12 22.90 12.54
C GLY A 370 -12.46 22.67 14.01
N TYR A 371 -13.59 22.03 14.33
CA TYR A 371 -13.92 21.62 15.70
C TYR A 371 -12.87 20.67 16.28
N PHE A 372 -12.31 19.77 15.48
CA PHE A 372 -11.21 18.92 15.91
C PHE A 372 -9.94 19.74 16.24
N THR A 373 -9.61 20.77 15.45
CA THR A 373 -8.44 21.64 15.76
C THR A 373 -8.57 22.32 17.13
N LYS A 374 -9.78 22.80 17.47
CA LYS A 374 -10.10 23.40 18.77
C LYS A 374 -10.02 22.37 19.91
N TYR A 375 -10.58 21.19 19.70
CA TYR A 375 -10.48 20.09 20.66
C TYR A 375 -9.02 19.70 20.91
N LEU A 376 -8.21 19.58 19.84
CA LEU A 376 -6.83 19.16 19.92
C LEU A 376 -6.00 20.16 20.73
N GLU A 377 -6.11 21.45 20.46
CA GLU A 377 -5.34 22.46 21.20
C GLU A 377 -5.66 22.43 22.70
N GLN A 378 -6.96 22.32 23.05
CA GLN A 378 -7.41 22.22 24.44
C GLN A 378 -6.92 20.95 25.15
N ASN A 379 -6.66 19.86 24.40
CA ASN A 379 -6.32 18.55 24.95
C ASN A 379 -4.89 18.09 24.60
N LYS A 380 -4.03 18.95 24.06
CA LYS A 380 -2.75 18.54 23.47
C LYS A 380 -1.82 17.81 24.45
N GLN A 381 -1.84 18.21 25.72
CA GLN A 381 -1.05 17.57 26.80
C GLN A 381 -1.47 16.11 27.02
N LYS A 382 -2.76 15.77 26.89
CA LYS A 382 -3.27 14.39 27.05
C LYS A 382 -2.70 13.41 26.02
N TYR A 383 -2.23 13.92 24.89
CA TYR A 383 -1.73 13.14 23.76
C TYR A 383 -0.25 13.41 23.47
N ASN A 384 0.43 14.17 24.34
CA ASN A 384 1.80 14.65 24.13
C ASN A 384 1.98 15.25 22.73
N ALA A 385 1.05 16.11 22.31
CA ALA A 385 1.00 16.66 20.96
C ALA A 385 1.63 18.05 20.90
N ASP A 386 2.63 18.22 20.05
CA ASP A 386 3.23 19.53 19.72
C ASP A 386 2.41 20.17 18.58
N THR A 387 1.45 21.02 18.95
CA THR A 387 0.58 21.73 17.99
C THR A 387 1.30 22.84 17.22
N SER A 388 2.58 23.13 17.52
CA SER A 388 3.42 24.01 16.70
C SER A 388 4.00 23.31 15.46
N LYS A 389 3.84 21.98 15.36
CA LYS A 389 4.38 21.14 14.28
C LYS A 389 3.32 20.16 13.76
N VAL A 390 2.33 20.69 13.03
CA VAL A 390 1.22 19.88 12.50
C VAL A 390 1.38 19.63 11.01
N ILE A 391 1.24 18.37 10.61
CA ILE A 391 1.07 17.95 9.21
C ILE A 391 -0.38 17.54 9.02
N ILE A 392 -1.00 17.98 7.92
CA ILE A 392 -2.35 17.54 7.53
C ILE A 392 -2.23 16.62 6.31
N SER A 393 -2.90 15.49 6.34
CA SER A 393 -2.86 14.49 5.28
C SER A 393 -4.22 13.82 5.11
N GLY A 394 -4.53 13.37 3.89
CA GLY A 394 -5.74 12.61 3.62
C GLY A 394 -5.75 12.08 2.20
N GLY A 395 -6.56 11.06 1.94
CA GLY A 395 -6.70 10.46 0.61
C GLY A 395 -8.01 10.84 -0.08
N SER A 396 -7.97 11.00 -1.40
CA SER A 396 -9.15 11.27 -2.24
C SER A 396 -9.93 12.51 -1.76
N SER A 397 -11.20 12.36 -1.34
CA SER A 397 -11.99 13.42 -0.70
C SER A 397 -11.31 13.99 0.54
N GLY A 398 -10.68 13.15 1.36
CA GLY A 398 -9.92 13.58 2.53
C GLY A 398 -8.66 14.37 2.17
N GLY A 399 -8.05 14.09 1.01
CA GLY A 399 -6.92 14.85 0.49
C GLY A 399 -7.33 16.24 -0.02
N GLN A 400 -8.53 16.33 -0.60
CA GLN A 400 -9.14 17.61 -0.93
C GLN A 400 -9.44 18.42 0.33
N LEU A 401 -10.10 17.83 1.33
CA LEU A 401 -10.41 18.50 2.60
C LEU A 401 -9.13 18.92 3.35
N ALA A 402 -8.11 18.05 3.40
CA ALA A 402 -6.81 18.35 4.00
C ALA A 402 -6.17 19.61 3.40
N THR A 403 -6.24 19.74 2.09
CA THR A 403 -5.68 20.89 1.37
C THR A 403 -6.55 22.14 1.59
N ALA A 404 -7.87 22.01 1.52
CA ALA A 404 -8.79 23.12 1.73
C ALA A 404 -8.63 23.74 3.14
N ILE A 405 -8.54 22.91 4.19
CA ILE A 405 -8.33 23.39 5.56
C ILE A 405 -7.00 24.12 5.68
N ALA A 406 -5.92 23.50 5.21
CA ALA A 406 -4.59 24.07 5.37
C ALA A 406 -4.43 25.41 4.64
N LEU A 407 -5.03 25.57 3.45
CA LEU A 407 -4.96 26.81 2.69
C LEU A 407 -5.95 27.87 3.17
N SER A 408 -7.12 27.48 3.70
CA SER A 408 -8.07 28.42 4.30
C SER A 408 -7.71 28.82 5.74
N TYR A 409 -6.74 28.14 6.36
CA TYR A 409 -6.37 28.35 7.76
C TYR A 409 -5.99 29.80 8.11
N GLU A 410 -5.26 30.48 7.21
CA GLU A 410 -4.87 31.89 7.37
C GLU A 410 -5.76 32.85 6.55
N ASN A 411 -6.79 32.34 5.88
CA ASN A 411 -7.74 33.18 5.16
C ASN A 411 -8.69 33.85 6.18
N GLU A 412 -8.76 35.18 6.16
CA GLU A 412 -9.56 35.97 7.10
C GLU A 412 -11.03 35.54 7.17
N LYS A 413 -11.62 35.14 6.03
CA LYS A 413 -13.00 34.65 5.94
C LYS A 413 -13.24 33.41 6.81
N TYR A 414 -12.25 32.54 6.94
CA TYR A 414 -12.38 31.21 7.56
C TYR A 414 -11.63 31.08 8.90
N LYS A 415 -10.87 32.09 9.30
CA LYS A 415 -10.00 32.07 10.49
C LYS A 415 -10.69 31.56 11.77
N ASN A 416 -11.96 31.94 11.97
CA ASN A 416 -12.75 31.58 13.16
C ASN A 416 -13.24 30.13 13.19
N TRP A 417 -13.10 29.39 12.08
CA TRP A 417 -13.49 27.98 12.01
C TRP A 417 -12.47 27.07 12.71
N TYR A 418 -11.22 27.53 12.86
CA TYR A 418 -10.09 26.78 13.38
C TYR A 418 -9.57 27.33 14.71
N ASP A 419 -8.75 26.55 15.42
CA ASP A 419 -7.93 27.07 16.52
C ASP A 419 -6.60 27.59 15.98
N GLN A 420 -6.34 28.88 16.17
CA GLN A 420 -5.21 29.61 15.56
C GLN A 420 -3.84 29.34 16.22
N ASN A 421 -3.81 28.60 17.34
CA ASN A 421 -2.57 28.20 18.01
C ASN A 421 -1.89 27.02 17.31
N ILE A 422 -2.63 26.27 16.50
CA ILE A 422 -2.06 25.21 15.66
C ILE A 422 -1.19 25.83 14.57
N LYS A 423 -0.04 25.23 14.26
CA LYS A 423 0.82 25.64 13.14
C LYS A 423 0.93 24.49 12.15
N ILE A 424 0.32 24.69 10.99
CA ILE A 424 0.36 23.74 9.87
C ILE A 424 1.69 23.95 9.13
N LYS A 425 2.54 22.93 9.19
CA LYS A 425 3.91 22.94 8.64
C LYS A 425 4.02 22.23 7.30
N GLY A 426 3.00 21.49 6.88
CA GLY A 426 2.99 20.81 5.59
C GLY A 426 1.69 20.05 5.32
N ILE A 427 1.45 19.79 4.03
CA ILE A 427 0.27 19.07 3.54
C ILE A 427 0.72 17.86 2.74
N ILE A 428 0.12 16.69 3.01
CA ILE A 428 0.36 15.45 2.26
C ILE A 428 -0.96 14.90 1.72
N PRO A 429 -1.49 15.46 0.62
CA PRO A 429 -2.70 14.95 0.00
C PRO A 429 -2.38 13.76 -0.92
N LEU A 430 -3.19 12.70 -0.81
CA LEU A 430 -3.06 11.46 -1.59
C LEU A 430 -4.17 11.44 -2.62
N TYR A 431 -3.81 11.40 -3.91
CA TYR A 431 -4.71 11.38 -5.06
C TYR A 431 -5.94 12.30 -4.85
N PRO A 432 -5.73 13.59 -4.51
CA PRO A 432 -6.77 14.42 -3.92
C PRO A 432 -7.85 14.82 -4.94
N ALA A 433 -9.11 14.68 -4.55
CA ALA A 433 -10.27 14.90 -5.42
C ALA A 433 -10.63 16.39 -5.60
N TYR A 434 -9.65 17.23 -5.96
CA TYR A 434 -9.87 18.65 -6.21
C TYR A 434 -10.92 18.87 -7.31
N THR A 435 -11.80 19.86 -7.11
CA THR A 435 -12.85 20.25 -8.09
C THR A 435 -13.94 19.18 -8.34
N ILE A 436 -13.81 17.97 -7.78
CA ILE A 436 -14.74 16.86 -8.06
C ILE A 436 -16.06 17.00 -7.29
N ALA A 437 -16.05 17.55 -6.08
CA ALA A 437 -17.23 17.66 -5.23
C ALA A 437 -18.43 18.33 -5.94
N SER A 438 -18.21 19.43 -6.65
CA SER A 438 -19.27 20.12 -7.41
C SER A 438 -19.78 19.31 -8.59
N LYS A 439 -18.93 18.53 -9.26
CA LYS A 439 -19.32 17.65 -10.38
C LYS A 439 -20.25 16.53 -9.95
N ILE A 440 -20.22 16.18 -8.66
CA ILE A 440 -21.03 15.11 -8.08
C ILE A 440 -22.15 15.66 -7.17
N GLY A 441 -22.47 16.95 -7.29
CA GLY A 441 -23.62 17.57 -6.63
C GLY A 441 -23.44 17.85 -5.14
N ILE A 442 -22.19 18.02 -4.67
CA ILE A 442 -21.91 18.45 -3.30
C ILE A 442 -21.66 19.96 -3.30
N GLU A 443 -22.48 20.66 -2.53
CA GLU A 443 -22.43 22.11 -2.40
C GLU A 443 -21.32 22.57 -1.45
N GLY A 444 -21.01 23.85 -1.52
CA GLY A 444 -19.99 24.52 -0.71
C GLY A 444 -19.44 25.75 -1.42
N GLU A 445 -18.69 26.55 -0.69
CA GLU A 445 -18.00 27.71 -1.21
C GLU A 445 -17.00 27.29 -2.30
N LYS A 446 -16.97 28.08 -3.38
CA LYS A 446 -16.20 27.75 -4.57
C LYS A 446 -14.72 27.54 -4.27
N GLU A 447 -14.17 28.30 -3.34
CA GLU A 447 -12.77 28.22 -2.91
C GLU A 447 -12.47 27.05 -1.99
N LEU A 448 -13.45 26.57 -1.20
CA LEU A 448 -13.28 25.37 -0.38
C LEU A 448 -13.39 24.10 -1.23
N ILE A 449 -14.28 24.07 -2.23
CA ILE A 449 -14.39 22.96 -3.21
C ILE A 449 -13.12 22.85 -4.08
N SER A 450 -12.57 24.00 -4.46
CA SER A 450 -11.44 24.17 -5.37
C SER A 450 -10.28 24.87 -4.63
N PRO A 451 -9.44 24.12 -3.88
CA PRO A 451 -8.39 24.70 -3.05
C PRO A 451 -7.38 25.54 -3.84
N GLU A 452 -7.29 25.39 -5.18
CA GLU A 452 -6.49 26.25 -6.03
C GLU A 452 -6.88 27.74 -5.94
N LYS A 453 -8.08 28.06 -5.47
CA LYS A 453 -8.57 29.44 -5.26
C LYS A 453 -8.18 30.00 -3.89
N LEU A 454 -7.77 29.14 -2.95
CA LEU A 454 -7.25 29.54 -1.64
C LEU A 454 -5.75 29.82 -1.66
N ILE A 455 -5.07 29.58 -2.79
CA ILE A 455 -3.64 29.82 -2.92
C ILE A 455 -3.36 31.31 -2.73
N ASN A 456 -2.77 31.62 -1.60
CA ASN A 456 -2.20 32.90 -1.22
C ASN A 456 -0.68 32.74 -1.04
N LYS A 457 0.00 33.75 -0.48
CA LYS A 457 1.46 33.73 -0.23
C LYS A 457 1.88 32.81 0.93
N ASN A 458 1.06 31.84 1.31
CA ASN A 458 1.32 30.96 2.44
C ASN A 458 2.33 29.88 2.02
N ASN A 459 3.56 30.03 2.50
CA ASN A 459 4.70 29.15 2.23
C ASN A 459 4.57 27.74 2.86
N ILE A 460 3.39 27.14 2.85
CA ILE A 460 3.16 25.78 3.37
C ILE A 460 3.64 24.78 2.30
N PRO A 461 4.65 23.95 2.57
CA PRO A 461 5.09 22.98 1.59
C PRO A 461 4.03 21.88 1.37
N ILE A 462 3.92 21.37 0.14
CA ILE A 462 2.97 20.31 -0.24
C ILE A 462 3.69 19.15 -0.93
N LEU A 463 3.44 17.93 -0.48
CA LEU A 463 3.87 16.71 -1.16
C LEU A 463 2.65 15.89 -1.60
N ILE A 464 2.37 15.88 -2.91
CA ILE A 464 1.24 15.16 -3.49
C ILE A 464 1.70 13.79 -4.01
N TYR A 465 0.84 12.80 -3.89
CA TYR A 465 1.02 11.49 -4.52
C TYR A 465 -0.13 11.19 -5.46
N GLN A 466 0.17 10.75 -6.68
CA GLN A 466 -0.84 10.56 -7.72
C GLN A 466 -0.52 9.34 -8.60
N GLY A 467 -1.51 8.49 -8.86
CA GLY A 467 -1.40 7.43 -9.86
C GLY A 467 -1.61 7.99 -11.27
N THR A 468 -0.80 7.56 -12.26
CA THR A 468 -0.93 8.04 -13.65
C THR A 468 -2.09 7.40 -14.43
N LYS A 469 -2.69 6.37 -13.86
CA LYS A 469 -3.86 5.65 -14.38
C LYS A 469 -5.08 5.79 -13.47
N ASP A 470 -5.07 6.76 -12.56
CA ASP A 470 -6.22 7.07 -11.72
C ASP A 470 -7.41 7.51 -12.58
N THR A 471 -8.50 6.72 -12.54
CA THR A 471 -9.71 7.00 -13.31
C THR A 471 -10.76 7.78 -12.52
N PHE A 472 -10.60 7.90 -11.20
CA PHE A 472 -11.49 8.68 -10.34
C PHE A 472 -11.06 10.15 -10.26
N VAL A 473 -9.75 10.39 -10.14
CA VAL A 473 -9.14 11.71 -10.08
C VAL A 473 -8.06 11.79 -11.15
N PRO A 474 -8.39 12.34 -12.34
CA PRO A 474 -7.43 12.47 -13.43
C PRO A 474 -6.18 13.28 -13.02
N GLU A 475 -4.99 12.82 -13.39
CA GLU A 475 -3.72 13.45 -13.05
C GLU A 475 -3.60 14.90 -13.56
N GLU A 476 -4.36 15.26 -14.60
CA GLU A 476 -4.43 16.60 -15.16
C GLU A 476 -4.93 17.63 -14.13
N ILE A 477 -5.84 17.24 -13.24
CA ILE A 477 -6.33 18.09 -12.15
C ILE A 477 -5.16 18.44 -11.21
N ILE A 478 -4.32 17.45 -10.89
CA ILE A 478 -3.17 17.64 -10.01
C ILE A 478 -2.10 18.50 -10.69
N LYS A 479 -1.83 18.28 -11.99
CA LYS A 479 -0.88 19.09 -12.76
C LYS A 479 -1.29 20.57 -12.80
N GLN A 480 -2.59 20.85 -12.95
CA GLN A 480 -3.10 22.23 -12.93
C GLN A 480 -2.90 22.89 -11.56
N PHE A 481 -3.21 22.15 -10.48
CA PHE A 481 -2.96 22.63 -9.11
C PHE A 481 -1.45 22.85 -8.86
N GLU A 482 -0.59 21.88 -9.20
CA GLU A 482 0.87 21.96 -9.03
C GLU A 482 1.44 23.19 -9.75
N LYS A 483 1.02 23.44 -11.00
CA LYS A 483 1.44 24.62 -11.76
C LYS A 483 1.13 25.91 -10.99
N LYS A 484 -0.12 26.10 -10.57
CA LYS A 484 -0.55 27.32 -9.88
C LYS A 484 0.11 27.49 -8.51
N TYR A 485 0.27 26.40 -7.76
CA TYR A 485 0.88 26.46 -6.43
C TYR A 485 2.38 26.75 -6.47
N SER A 486 3.08 26.20 -7.47
CA SER A 486 4.54 26.31 -7.60
C SER A 486 5.07 27.72 -7.91
N GLU A 487 4.20 28.64 -8.34
CA GLU A 487 4.58 30.02 -8.67
C GLU A 487 5.17 30.76 -7.47
N ASN A 488 4.69 30.46 -6.25
CA ASN A 488 5.11 31.16 -5.03
C ASN A 488 5.48 30.22 -3.88
N ASN A 489 5.17 28.92 -3.99
CA ASN A 489 5.26 27.98 -2.87
C ASN A 489 5.96 26.68 -3.28
N LYS A 490 6.47 25.95 -2.27
CA LYS A 490 7.16 24.68 -2.50
C LYS A 490 6.16 23.52 -2.60
N ILE A 491 6.09 22.92 -3.77
CA ILE A 491 5.27 21.74 -4.03
C ILE A 491 6.03 20.71 -4.84
N MET A 492 5.71 19.45 -4.61
CA MET A 492 6.13 18.36 -5.47
C MET A 492 5.04 17.31 -5.54
N THR A 493 4.73 16.88 -6.76
CA THR A 493 3.96 15.65 -6.97
C THR A 493 4.88 14.48 -7.31
N ILE A 494 4.66 13.34 -6.65
CA ILE A 494 5.20 12.04 -7.02
C ILE A 494 4.12 11.30 -7.82
N TYR A 495 4.38 11.14 -9.12
CA TYR A 495 3.54 10.37 -10.01
C TYR A 495 3.99 8.91 -10.02
N PHE A 496 3.05 7.99 -9.83
CA PHE A 496 3.29 6.55 -9.82
C PHE A 496 2.82 5.93 -11.15
N PRO A 497 3.76 5.58 -12.06
CA PRO A 497 3.41 4.98 -13.34
C PRO A 497 2.58 3.71 -13.18
N TYR A 498 1.55 3.55 -14.02
CA TYR A 498 0.66 2.37 -14.06
C TYR A 498 -0.21 2.17 -12.82
N SER A 499 -0.21 3.13 -11.92
CA SER A 499 -0.99 3.08 -10.69
C SER A 499 -2.36 3.75 -10.88
N GLY A 500 -3.41 3.11 -10.36
CA GLY A 500 -4.77 3.68 -10.28
C GLY A 500 -4.98 4.52 -9.02
N HIS A 501 -6.25 4.72 -8.66
CA HIS A 501 -6.65 5.38 -7.41
C HIS A 501 -6.28 4.52 -6.17
N ALA A 502 -6.07 5.16 -5.01
CA ALA A 502 -5.74 4.49 -3.74
C ALA A 502 -4.56 3.51 -3.83
N ASN A 503 -3.44 4.00 -4.34
CA ASN A 503 -2.24 3.23 -4.59
C ASN A 503 -1.35 2.97 -3.34
N ASP A 504 -1.98 3.08 -2.18
CA ASP A 504 -1.47 2.80 -0.85
C ASP A 504 -2.31 1.71 -0.14
N ILE A 505 -3.25 1.06 -0.83
CA ILE A 505 -4.18 0.09 -0.22
C ILE A 505 -3.46 -1.17 0.27
N TYR A 506 -2.44 -1.62 -0.43
CA TYR A 506 -1.50 -2.65 0.02
C TYR A 506 -0.30 -1.98 0.71
N PHE A 507 -0.35 -1.94 2.05
CA PHE A 507 0.65 -1.26 2.87
C PHE A 507 2.10 -1.73 2.64
N GLU A 508 2.29 -3.03 2.40
CA GLU A 508 3.60 -3.62 2.08
C GLU A 508 4.03 -3.39 0.62
N GLY A 509 3.12 -2.89 -0.21
CA GLY A 509 3.29 -2.70 -1.64
C GLY A 509 4.44 -1.75 -1.99
N TYR A 510 5.01 -1.95 -3.17
CA TYR A 510 6.16 -1.15 -3.59
C TYR A 510 5.82 0.34 -3.77
N TYR A 511 4.60 0.68 -4.20
CA TYR A 511 4.13 2.07 -4.21
C TYR A 511 4.11 2.67 -2.81
N ASN A 512 3.48 1.98 -1.85
CA ASN A 512 3.40 2.47 -0.48
C ASN A 512 4.77 2.53 0.22
N GLN A 513 5.72 1.63 -0.10
CA GLN A 513 7.08 1.74 0.44
C GLN A 513 7.83 2.99 -0.06
N ILE A 514 7.67 3.33 -1.35
CA ILE A 514 8.23 4.57 -1.94
C ILE A 514 7.54 5.78 -1.30
N PHE A 515 6.22 5.70 -1.11
CA PHE A 515 5.42 6.71 -0.43
C PHE A 515 5.91 6.99 1.00
N LEU A 516 6.07 5.96 1.83
CA LEU A 516 6.62 6.10 3.19
C LEU A 516 8.01 6.75 3.18
N TYR A 517 8.88 6.35 2.24
CA TYR A 517 10.24 6.89 2.12
C TYR A 517 10.25 8.41 1.94
N TYR A 518 9.42 8.96 1.04
CA TYR A 518 9.38 10.40 0.79
C TYR A 518 8.56 11.16 1.83
N MET A 519 7.49 10.57 2.38
CA MET A 519 6.74 11.19 3.47
C MET A 519 7.60 11.45 4.70
N GLU A 520 8.41 10.47 5.12
CA GLU A 520 9.32 10.63 6.27
C GLU A 520 10.20 11.86 6.14
N ARG A 521 10.81 12.01 4.96
CA ARG A 521 11.73 13.11 4.64
C ARG A 521 10.99 14.43 4.54
N PHE A 522 9.80 14.43 3.94
CA PHE A 522 8.99 15.63 3.80
C PHE A 522 8.48 16.14 5.14
N ILE A 523 7.97 15.25 5.99
CA ILE A 523 7.52 15.60 7.34
C ILE A 523 8.67 16.23 8.11
N GLN A 524 9.85 15.61 8.09
CA GLN A 524 11.04 16.16 8.76
C GLN A 524 11.42 17.54 8.25
N TYR A 525 11.43 17.74 6.93
CA TYR A 525 11.68 19.04 6.33
C TYR A 525 10.66 20.08 6.81
N SER A 526 9.37 19.75 6.74
CA SER A 526 8.26 20.62 7.11
C SER A 526 8.34 21.08 8.57
N ILE A 527 8.54 20.16 9.50
CA ILE A 527 8.53 20.48 10.95
C ILE A 527 9.85 21.10 11.45
N SER A 528 10.90 21.08 10.64
CA SER A 528 12.19 21.71 10.95
C SER A 528 12.24 23.21 10.66
N LYS A 529 11.25 23.72 9.93
CA LYS A 529 10.99 25.14 9.68
C LYS A 529 9.94 25.65 10.65
#